data_AF-A0A5M4AC65-F1
#
_entry.id   AF-A0A5M4AC65-F1
#
_cell.length_a   1.000
_cell.length_b   1.000
_cell.length_c   1.000
_cell.angle_alpha   90.00
_cell.angle_beta   90.00
_cell.angle_gamma   90.00
#
_symmetry.space_group_name_H-M   'P 1'
#
loop_
_entity.id
_entity.type
_entity.pdbx_description
1 polymer ?
#
loop_
_entity_poly.entity_id
_entity_poly.type
_entity_poly.pdbx_seq_one_letter_code
_entity_poly.pdbx_strand_id
1 'polypeptide(L)'
;MYHFVCPAKYRRVVFSDEVDQSLKNICLEIEKRYSIYFLEIGTDNDHVHFLVQSVPTQSPTQIIKILKSITAREIFRQHPEVKKQLWGGEFWTDGYYVSTVGKHGNEDIISKYVREQGVEKEYKALHKAQQLALF
;
A
#
# COMPACT_ATOMS: atom_id res chain seq x y z
N MET A 1 8.14 3.03 -11.82
CA MET A 1 7.54 2.91 -10.46
C MET A 1 6.06 3.17 -10.58
N TYR A 2 5.26 2.60 -9.69
CA TYR A 2 3.82 2.77 -9.66
C TYR A 2 3.38 3.29 -8.31
N HIS A 3 2.47 4.25 -8.29
CA HIS A 3 1.75 4.65 -7.09
C HIS A 3 0.35 4.06 -7.15
N PHE A 4 0.05 3.18 -6.20
CA PHE A 4 -1.27 2.60 -6.02
C PHE A 4 -1.98 3.25 -4.85
N VAL A 5 -3.28 3.48 -4.98
CA VAL A 5 -4.15 3.83 -3.86
C VAL A 5 -5.27 2.80 -3.74
N CYS A 6 -5.36 2.20 -2.55
CA CYS A 6 -6.32 1.15 -2.23
C CYS A 6 -7.22 1.59 -1.07
N PRO A 7 -8.51 1.90 -1.32
CA PRO A 7 -9.47 2.16 -0.25
C PRO A 7 -9.93 0.88 0.42
N ALA A 8 -10.05 0.90 1.75
CA ALA A 8 -10.73 -0.13 2.52
C ALA A 8 -12.20 -0.24 2.11
N LYS A 9 -12.78 -1.44 2.19
CA LYS A 9 -14.18 -1.66 1.79
C LYS A 9 -15.11 -0.72 2.57
N TYR A 10 -16.05 -0.11 1.84
CA TYR A 10 -16.98 0.90 2.35
C TYR A 10 -16.32 2.18 2.90
N ARG A 11 -15.03 2.42 2.60
CA ARG A 11 -14.27 3.55 3.15
C ARG A 11 -14.33 3.63 4.68
N ARG A 12 -14.38 2.47 5.34
CA ARG A 12 -14.36 2.41 6.80
C ARG A 12 -12.97 2.69 7.33
N VAL A 13 -12.89 3.48 8.39
CA VAL A 13 -11.67 3.74 9.14
C VAL A 13 -11.35 2.52 9.99
N VAL A 14 -10.58 1.59 9.41
CA VAL A 14 -10.17 0.32 10.05
C VAL A 14 -8.67 0.26 10.35
N PHE A 15 -7.93 1.31 9.99
CA PHE A 15 -6.49 1.41 10.19
C PHE A 15 -6.20 1.98 11.59
N SER A 16 -5.94 1.07 12.54
CA SER A 16 -5.35 1.40 13.85
C SER A 16 -3.82 1.30 13.77
N ASP A 17 -3.12 1.80 14.79
CA ASP A 17 -1.66 1.66 14.87
C ASP A 17 -1.17 0.21 14.77
N GLU A 18 -1.93 -0.74 15.34
CA GLU A 18 -1.62 -2.18 15.30
C GLU A 18 -1.85 -2.77 13.89
N VAL A 19 -2.96 -2.38 13.25
CA VAL A 19 -3.28 -2.79 11.87
C VAL A 19 -2.25 -2.25 10.89
N ASP A 20 -1.84 -0.99 11.06
CA ASP A 20 -0.80 -0.34 10.27
C ASP A 20 0.54 -1.07 10.39
N GLN A 21 0.94 -1.40 11.61
CA GLN A 21 2.21 -2.10 11.84
C GLN A 21 2.18 -3.50 11.20
N SER A 22 1.07 -4.23 11.33
CA SER A 22 0.88 -5.51 10.64
C SER A 22 0.90 -5.35 9.11
N LEU A 23 0.21 -4.34 8.57
CA LEU A 23 0.17 -4.08 7.13
C LEU A 23 1.57 -3.84 6.57
N LYS A 24 2.35 -2.99 7.24
CA LYS A 24 3.76 -2.77 6.92
C LYS A 24 4.54 -4.08 6.92
N ASN A 25 4.46 -4.85 8.00
CA ASN A 25 5.19 -6.11 8.12
C ASN A 25 4.81 -7.11 7.01
N ILE A 26 3.51 -7.21 6.68
CA ILE A 26 3.02 -8.05 5.58
C ILE A 26 3.61 -7.58 4.25
N CYS A 27 3.67 -6.27 3.99
CA CYS A 27 4.27 -5.72 2.78
C CYS A 27 5.76 -6.09 2.69
N LEU A 28 6.53 -5.95 3.77
CA LEU A 28 7.95 -6.34 3.79
C LEU A 28 8.15 -7.86 3.60
N GLU A 29 7.19 -8.70 4.01
CA GLU A 29 7.21 -10.14 3.69
C GLU A 29 6.87 -10.44 2.23
N ILE A 30 6.05 -9.60 1.58
CA ILE A 30 5.79 -9.67 0.14
C ILE A 30 7.07 -9.37 -0.64
N GLU A 31 7.84 -8.35 -0.28
CA GLU A 31 9.10 -8.01 -0.96
C GLU A 31 10.10 -9.16 -1.01
N LYS A 32 10.15 -9.98 0.05
CA LYS A 32 11.06 -11.12 0.12
C LYS A 32 10.73 -12.23 -0.88
N ARG A 33 9.51 -12.26 -1.42
CA ARG A 33 8.98 -13.36 -2.24
C ARG A 33 8.64 -12.94 -3.66
N TYR A 34 8.46 -11.66 -3.91
CA TYR A 34 8.03 -11.10 -5.18
C TYR A 34 8.98 -9.98 -5.59
N SER A 35 9.15 -9.75 -6.89
CA SER A 35 9.91 -8.61 -7.43
C SER A 35 9.15 -7.28 -7.32
N ILE A 36 8.62 -7.01 -6.13
CA ILE A 36 7.84 -5.84 -5.75
C ILE A 36 8.54 -5.22 -4.54
N TYR A 37 9.07 -4.01 -4.69
CA TYR A 37 9.77 -3.27 -3.66
C TYR A 37 8.94 -2.03 -3.30
N PHE A 38 8.63 -1.84 -2.03
CA PHE A 38 7.91 -0.70 -1.50
C PHE A 38 8.90 0.41 -1.17
N LEU A 39 8.82 1.50 -1.91
CA LEU A 39 9.60 2.71 -1.64
C LEU A 39 8.91 3.55 -0.56
N GLU A 40 7.58 3.55 -0.55
CA GLU A 40 6.80 4.18 0.51
C GLU A 40 5.49 3.42 0.72
N ILE A 41 5.11 3.25 1.98
CA ILE A 41 3.79 2.78 2.40
C ILE A 41 3.21 3.87 3.28
N GLY A 42 2.10 4.45 2.85
CA GLY A 42 1.38 5.49 3.57
C GLY A 42 -0.05 5.09 3.83
N THR A 43 -0.58 5.44 4.98
CA THR A 43 -1.99 5.27 5.30
C THR A 43 -2.65 6.61 5.53
N ASP A 44 -3.83 6.74 4.93
CA ASP A 44 -4.83 7.77 5.25
C ASP A 44 -6.01 7.08 5.92
N ASN A 45 -6.91 7.86 6.52
CA ASN A 45 -8.08 7.40 7.27
C ASN A 45 -8.76 6.11 6.71
N ASP A 46 -9.09 6.08 5.42
CA ASP A 46 -9.84 5.01 4.78
C ASP A 46 -9.12 4.33 3.61
N HIS A 47 -7.85 4.67 3.34
CA HIS A 47 -7.11 4.12 2.19
C HIS A 47 -5.60 4.08 2.39
N VAL A 48 -4.93 3.26 1.57
CA VAL A 48 -3.49 3.03 1.65
C VAL A 48 -2.82 3.37 0.33
N HIS A 49 -1.73 4.11 0.44
CA HIS A 49 -0.81 4.50 -0.62
C HIS A 49 0.36 3.51 -0.65
N PHE A 50 0.53 2.83 -1.78
CA PHE A 50 1.71 2.00 -2.03
C PHE A 50 2.50 2.63 -3.17
N LEU A 51 3.69 3.12 -2.88
CA LEU A 51 4.66 3.47 -3.89
C LEU A 51 5.59 2.28 -4.09
N VAL A 52 5.53 1.68 -5.28
CA VAL A 52 6.27 0.45 -5.58
C VAL A 52 7.18 0.58 -6.79
N GLN A 53 8.37 0.00 -6.67
CA GLN A 53 9.27 -0.32 -7.76
C GLN A 53 9.16 -1.81 -8.05
N SER A 54 9.07 -2.18 -9.33
CA SER A 54 8.94 -3.58 -9.75
C SER A 54 9.61 -3.76 -11.12
N VAL A 55 9.81 -5.01 -11.52
CA VAL A 55 10.39 -5.35 -12.82
C VAL A 55 9.42 -5.02 -13.97
N PRO A 56 9.90 -4.62 -15.16
CA PRO A 56 9.03 -4.25 -16.28
C PRO A 56 8.11 -5.37 -16.78
N THR A 57 8.45 -6.63 -16.50
CA THR A 57 7.64 -7.80 -16.87
C THR A 57 6.41 -7.97 -15.99
N GLN A 58 6.34 -7.31 -14.83
CA GLN A 58 5.16 -7.29 -13.98
C GLN A 58 4.27 -6.10 -14.33
N SER A 59 3.08 -6.38 -14.84
CA SER A 59 2.06 -5.35 -15.10
C SER A 59 1.48 -4.81 -13.78
N PRO A 60 0.96 -3.57 -13.78
CA PRO A 60 0.31 -3.00 -12.59
C PRO A 60 -0.79 -3.88 -11.99
N THR A 61 -1.57 -4.53 -12.86
CA THR A 61 -2.66 -5.41 -12.44
C THR A 61 -2.15 -6.69 -11.78
N GLN A 62 -0.99 -7.23 -12.17
CA GLN A 62 -0.38 -8.37 -11.48
C GLN A 62 0.09 -7.97 -10.08
N ILE A 63 0.76 -6.82 -9.97
CA ILE A 63 1.26 -6.30 -8.70
C ILE A 63 0.10 -6.12 -7.71
N ILE A 64 -0.91 -5.35 -8.10
CA ILE A 64 -2.00 -5.00 -7.18
C ILE A 64 -2.87 -6.20 -6.76
N LYS A 65 -2.99 -7.23 -7.62
CA LYS A 65 -3.65 -8.49 -7.27
C LYS A 65 -2.92 -9.20 -6.12
N ILE A 66 -1.59 -9.25 -6.19
CA ILE A 66 -0.75 -9.82 -5.12
C ILE A 66 -0.91 -9.00 -3.84
N LEU A 67 -0.75 -7.68 -3.95
CA LEU A 67 -0.85 -6.76 -2.81
C LEU A 67 -2.19 -6.90 -2.09
N LYS A 68 -3.31 -6.68 -2.80
CA LYS A 68 -4.65 -6.69 -2.20
C LYS A 68 -5.02 -8.06 -1.62
N SER A 69 -4.68 -9.14 -2.32
CA SER A 69 -5.01 -10.51 -1.88
C SER A 69 -4.28 -10.90 -0.59
N ILE A 70 -2.95 -10.72 -0.56
CA ILE A 70 -2.13 -11.14 0.59
C ILE A 70 -2.41 -10.25 1.80
N THR A 71 -2.46 -8.93 1.61
CA THR A 71 -2.72 -7.99 2.71
C THR A 71 -4.10 -8.23 3.33
N ALA A 72 -5.16 -8.39 2.52
CA ALA A 72 -6.50 -8.67 3.02
C ALA A 72 -6.53 -9.97 3.85
N ARG A 73 -5.94 -11.05 3.32
CA ARG A 73 -5.91 -12.35 3.99
C ARG A 73 -5.16 -12.29 5.32
N GLU A 74 -3.97 -11.71 5.32
CA GLU A 74 -3.13 -11.67 6.52
C GLU A 74 -3.65 -10.69 7.56
N ILE A 75 -4.22 -9.54 7.16
CA ILE A 75 -4.87 -8.62 8.11
C ILE A 75 -6.07 -9.31 8.75
N PHE A 76 -7.00 -9.90 8.00
CA PHE A 76 -8.13 -10.61 8.62
C PHE A 76 -7.73 -11.78 9.51
N ARG A 77 -6.58 -12.40 9.26
CA ARG A 77 -6.03 -13.46 10.12
C ARG A 77 -5.45 -12.91 11.43
N GLN A 78 -4.74 -11.79 11.38
CA GLN A 78 -4.07 -11.18 12.53
C GLN A 78 -5.01 -10.29 13.37
N HIS A 79 -6.03 -9.72 12.72
CA HIS A 79 -6.94 -8.68 13.24
C HIS A 79 -8.41 -9.11 13.04
N PRO A 80 -8.93 -10.09 13.80
CA PRO A 80 -10.30 -10.57 13.65
C PRO A 80 -11.38 -9.49 13.89
N GLU A 81 -11.06 -8.47 14.69
CA GLU A 81 -11.91 -7.29 14.91
C GLU A 81 -12.11 -6.46 13.65
N VAL A 82 -11.10 -6.33 12.79
CA VAL A 82 -11.24 -5.71 11.47
C VAL A 82 -12.20 -6.52 10.59
N LYS A 83 -12.15 -7.87 10.64
CA LYS A 83 -13.09 -8.74 9.91
C LYS A 83 -14.53 -8.56 10.40
N LYS A 84 -14.74 -8.33 11.69
CA LYS A 84 -16.08 -8.02 12.24
C LYS A 84 -16.59 -6.68 11.72
N GLN A 85 -15.72 -5.68 11.60
CA GLN A 85 -16.08 -4.38 11.02
C GLN A 85 -16.35 -4.49 9.51
N LEU A 86 -15.60 -5.32 8.79
CA LEU A 86 -15.75 -5.59 7.36
C LEU A 86 -16.48 -6.93 7.14
N TRP A 87 -17.67 -7.03 7.71
CA TRP A 87 -18.53 -8.23 7.76
C TRP A 87 -18.82 -8.92 6.42
N GLY A 88 -18.66 -8.22 5.28
CA GLY A 88 -18.75 -8.80 3.94
C GLY A 88 -17.56 -9.70 3.55
N GLY A 89 -16.51 -9.78 4.38
CA GLY A 89 -15.34 -10.62 4.13
C GLY A 89 -14.35 -10.04 3.11
N GLU A 90 -14.52 -8.77 2.73
CA GLU A 90 -13.66 -8.06 1.78
C GLU A 90 -12.97 -6.91 2.50
N PHE A 91 -11.63 -6.91 2.49
CA PHE A 91 -10.86 -5.85 3.15
C PHE A 91 -10.77 -4.59 2.29
N TRP A 92 -10.53 -4.76 0.99
CA TRP A 92 -10.41 -3.66 0.02
C TRP A 92 -11.70 -3.47 -0.77
N THR A 93 -11.92 -2.27 -1.28
CA THR A 93 -12.85 -2.05 -2.41
C THR A 93 -12.38 -2.80 -3.65
N ASP A 94 -13.27 -3.04 -4.61
CA ASP A 94 -12.94 -3.81 -5.82
C ASP A 94 -11.96 -3.03 -6.71
N GLY A 95 -12.13 -1.71 -6.77
CA GLY A 95 -11.28 -0.77 -7.49
C GLY A 95 -9.94 -0.47 -6.81
N TYR A 96 -9.09 0.25 -7.54
CA TYR A 96 -7.85 0.87 -7.07
C TYR A 96 -7.47 1.97 -8.04
N TYR A 97 -6.72 2.96 -7.56
CA TYR A 97 -6.06 3.93 -8.44
C TYR A 97 -4.63 3.46 -8.72
N VAL A 98 -4.14 3.75 -9.92
CA VAL A 98 -2.74 3.54 -10.28
C VAL A 98 -2.22 4.65 -11.19
N SER A 99 -1.03 5.15 -10.89
CA SER A 99 -0.27 6.04 -11.77
C SER A 99 1.20 5.61 -11.87
N THR A 100 1.86 6.03 -12.93
CA THR A 100 3.32 5.90 -13.06
C THR A 100 4.01 7.07 -12.37
N VAL A 101 5.07 6.79 -11.63
CA VAL A 101 5.95 7.82 -11.03
C VAL A 101 7.30 7.81 -11.73
N GLY A 102 7.72 8.99 -12.23
CA GLY A 102 8.93 9.18 -13.02
C GLY A 102 10.21 9.32 -12.17
N LYS A 103 11.37 8.99 -12.78
CA LYS A 103 12.71 8.93 -12.15
C LYS A 103 13.32 10.30 -11.80
N HIS A 104 12.73 11.42 -12.23
CA HIS A 104 13.35 12.76 -12.12
C HIS A 104 13.13 13.45 -10.76
N GLY A 105 12.53 12.76 -9.78
CA GLY A 105 12.41 13.26 -8.42
C GLY A 105 13.43 12.57 -7.53
N ASN A 106 14.25 13.35 -6.81
CA ASN A 106 14.92 12.86 -5.60
C ASN A 106 13.86 12.27 -4.64
N GLU A 107 14.24 11.41 -3.70
CA GLU A 107 13.34 10.76 -2.73
C GLU A 107 12.41 11.76 -2.04
N ASP A 108 12.91 12.96 -1.74
CA ASP A 108 12.12 14.05 -1.15
C ASP A 108 10.94 14.47 -2.03
N ILE A 109 11.11 14.50 -3.35
CA ILE A 109 10.07 14.86 -4.32
C ILE A 109 9.04 13.73 -4.42
N ILE A 110 9.52 12.48 -4.42
CA ILE A 110 8.67 11.31 -4.51
C ILE A 110 7.83 11.15 -3.23
N SER A 111 8.45 11.33 -2.06
CA SER A 111 7.76 11.27 -0.78
C SER A 111 6.81 12.45 -0.58
N LYS A 112 7.23 13.65 -1.00
CA LYS A 112 6.35 14.82 -1.04
C LYS A 112 5.15 14.57 -1.95
N TYR A 113 5.36 14.00 -3.14
CA TYR A 113 4.28 13.63 -4.06
C TYR A 113 3.28 12.67 -3.40
N VAL A 114 3.74 11.56 -2.80
CA VAL A 114 2.83 10.59 -2.16
C VAL A 114 2.06 11.23 -1.00
N ARG A 115 2.73 12.06 -0.19
CA ARG A 115 2.11 12.79 0.92
C ARG A 115 1.07 13.81 0.44
N GLU A 116 1.35 14.53 -0.66
CA GLU A 116 0.42 15.48 -1.28
C GLU A 116 -0.77 14.79 -1.96
N GLN A 117 -0.66 13.50 -2.29
CA GLN A 117 -1.80 12.70 -2.75
C GLN A 117 -2.73 12.27 -1.61
N GLY A 118 -2.26 12.33 -0.36
CA GLY A 118 -3.08 12.06 0.82
C GLY A 118 -3.78 13.31 1.36
N VAL A 119 -4.65 13.12 2.34
CA VAL A 119 -5.25 14.24 3.08
C VAL A 119 -4.19 14.75 4.08
N GLU A 120 -3.61 15.93 3.82
CA GLU A 120 -2.40 16.45 4.51
C GLU A 120 -2.38 16.36 6.05
N LYS A 121 -3.56 16.37 6.71
CA LYS A 121 -3.68 16.31 8.18
C LYS A 121 -3.69 14.88 8.75
N GLU A 122 -3.89 13.87 7.91
CA GLU A 122 -4.19 12.49 8.34
C GLU A 122 -3.21 11.46 7.77
N TYR A 123 -2.35 11.86 6.82
CA TYR A 123 -1.36 10.97 6.22
C TYR A 123 -0.30 10.50 7.22
N LYS A 124 -0.15 9.19 7.33
CA LYS A 124 0.84 8.51 8.16
C LYS A 124 1.76 7.65 7.30
N ALA A 125 3.04 8.01 7.26
CA ALA A 125 4.05 7.19 6.60
C ALA A 125 4.44 5.99 7.48
N LEU A 126 4.13 4.78 7.03
CA LEU A 126 4.48 3.53 7.72
C LEU A 126 5.88 3.04 7.37
N HIS A 127 6.29 3.26 6.12
CA HIS A 127 7.58 2.81 5.59
C HIS A 127 8.09 3.78 4.54
N LYS A 128 9.41 3.99 4.54
CA LYS A 128 10.15 4.67 3.47
C LYS A 128 11.44 3.89 3.24
N ALA A 129 11.79 3.67 1.98
CA ALA A 129 13.03 3.03 1.56
C ALA A 129 13.63 3.79 0.38
N GLN A 130 14.94 3.61 0.22
CA GLN A 130 15.65 4.18 -0.90
C GLN A 130 15.29 3.46 -2.19
N GLN A 131 15.28 4.21 -3.28
CA GLN A 131 15.08 3.62 -4.59
C GLN A 131 16.22 2.64 -4.87
N LEU A 132 15.89 1.40 -5.25
CA LEU A 132 16.91 0.48 -5.69
C LEU A 132 17.44 0.97 -7.04
N ALA A 133 18.77 0.95 -7.18
CA ALA A 133 19.46 1.03 -8.46
C ALA A 133 19.23 -0.28 -9.25
N LEU A 134 17.97 -0.64 -9.45
CA LEU A 134 17.58 -1.63 -10.42
C LEU A 134 17.31 -0.86 -11.70
N PHE A 135 18.17 -1.13 -12.69
CA PHE A 135 18.30 -0.50 -14.01
C PHE A 135 19.05 0.85 -14.05
#